data_AF-A0A4Q3WFQ1-F1
#
_entry.id   AF-A0A4Q3WFQ1-F1
#
_cell.length_a   1.000
_cell.length_b   1.000
_cell.length_c   1.000
_cell.angle_alpha   90.00
_cell.angle_beta   90.00
_cell.angle_gamma   90.00
#
_symmetry.space_group_name_H-M   'P 1'
#
loop_
_entity.id
_entity.type
_entity.pdbx_description
1 polymer ?
#
loop_
_entity_poly.entity_id
_entity_poly.type
_entity_poly.pdbx_seq_one_letter_code
_entity_poly.pdbx_strand_id
1 'polypeptide(L)'
;MTTPTELLHRLQIKAGTKLWLINVPHEIAEEITAGAEVELVHGDSYYDGVLACFAGPTEVEAMVPRILAELPPDGLLWVAYRKGEAGKEAGLTRDLG
;
A
#
# COMPACT_ATOMS: atom_id res chain seq x y z
N MET A 1 15.49 13.99 -4.78
CA MET A 1 15.38 13.06 -3.65
C MET A 1 14.49 13.75 -2.62
N THR A 2 13.24 13.32 -2.52
CA THR A 2 12.32 13.76 -1.47
C THR A 2 12.81 13.22 -0.13
N THR A 3 12.62 13.97 0.94
CA THR A 3 12.99 13.51 2.29
C THR A 3 12.06 12.34 2.67
N PRO A 4 12.52 11.24 3.29
CA PRO A 4 11.67 10.08 3.63
C PRO A 4 10.35 10.44 4.36
N THR A 5 10.37 11.52 5.14
CA THR A 5 9.20 12.10 5.81
C THR A 5 8.12 12.60 4.85
N GLU A 6 8.47 13.06 3.65
CA GLU A 6 7.51 13.58 2.66
C GLU A 6 6.66 12.44 2.06
N LEU A 7 7.25 11.29 1.77
CA LEU A 7 6.51 10.13 1.27
C LEU A 7 5.53 9.61 2.32
N LEU A 8 5.97 9.42 3.57
CA LEU A 8 5.11 9.00 4.66
C LEU A 8 3.95 9.98 4.89
N HIS A 9 4.24 11.28 4.84
CA HIS A 9 3.22 12.33 4.95
C HIS A 9 2.20 12.27 3.80
N ARG A 10 2.64 12.07 2.55
CA ARG A 10 1.76 11.92 1.38
C ARG A 10 0.88 10.66 1.47
N LEU A 11 1.43 9.58 1.99
CA LEU A 11 0.71 8.32 2.22
C LEU A 11 -0.13 8.34 3.51
N GLN A 12 -0.07 9.43 4.28
CA GLN A 12 -0.71 9.59 5.59
C GLN A 12 -0.33 8.50 6.61
N ILE A 13 0.86 7.92 6.46
CA ILE A 13 1.41 6.92 7.38
C ILE A 13 2.01 7.66 8.57
N LYS A 14 1.58 7.30 9.78
CA LYS A 14 2.04 7.92 11.02
C LYS A 14 3.23 7.16 11.61
N ALA A 15 4.01 7.85 12.44
CA ALA A 15 5.01 7.20 13.28
C ALA A 15 4.40 6.11 14.18
N GLY A 16 5.09 4.97 14.27
CA GLY A 16 4.70 3.79 15.03
C GLY A 16 3.70 2.87 14.31
N THR A 17 3.32 3.16 13.06
CA THR A 17 2.36 2.34 12.31
C THR A 17 2.98 0.98 11.98
N LYS A 18 2.24 -0.11 12.23
CA LYS A 18 2.58 -1.45 11.73
C LYS A 18 2.06 -1.62 10.31
N LEU A 19 2.96 -1.72 9.36
CA LEU A 19 2.64 -1.73 7.94
C LEU A 19 3.01 -3.07 7.32
N TRP A 20 2.04 -3.71 6.67
CA TRP A 20 2.31 -4.87 5.84
C TRP A 20 2.57 -4.43 4.40
N LEU A 21 3.77 -4.72 3.89
CA LEU A 21 4.15 -4.44 2.50
C LEU A 21 3.98 -5.69 1.64
N ILE A 22 3.19 -5.59 0.57
CA ILE A 22 2.95 -6.69 -0.38
C ILE A 22 3.51 -6.29 -1.74
N ASN A 23 4.55 -7.01 -2.19
CA ASN A 23 5.16 -6.83 -3.52
C ASN A 23 5.61 -5.38 -3.83
N VAL A 24 5.89 -4.60 -2.80
CA VAL A 24 6.31 -3.20 -2.93
C VAL A 24 7.74 -3.14 -3.48
N PRO A 25 8.03 -2.27 -4.47
CA PRO A 25 9.37 -2.09 -4.99
C PRO A 25 10.38 -1.78 -3.88
N HIS A 26 11.57 -2.36 -3.97
CA HIS A 26 12.58 -2.28 -2.93
C HIS A 26 12.93 -0.85 -2.52
N GLU A 27 13.13 0.04 -3.50
CA GLU A 27 13.44 1.47 -3.28
C GLU A 27 12.36 2.18 -2.46
N ILE A 28 11.08 1.86 -2.68
CA ILE A 28 9.95 2.44 -1.94
C ILE A 28 9.92 1.86 -0.51
N ALA A 29 10.15 0.55 -0.37
CA ALA A 29 10.23 -0.09 0.95
C ALA A 29 11.38 0.48 1.79
N GLU A 30 12.53 0.76 1.17
CA GLU A 30 13.66 1.43 1.81
C GLU A 30 13.30 2.87 2.22
N GLU A 31 12.63 3.65 1.37
CA GLU A 31 12.23 5.01 1.73
C GLU A 31 11.23 5.03 2.91
N ILE A 32 10.26 4.09 2.92
CA ILE A 32 9.30 3.94 4.03
C ILE A 32 10.00 3.58 5.34
N THR A 33 11.00 2.69 5.29
CA THR A 33 11.71 2.22 6.50
C THR A 33 12.84 3.15 6.94
N ALA A 34 13.43 3.93 6.03
CA ALA A 34 14.47 4.91 6.32
C ALA A 34 14.00 6.02 7.26
N GLY A 35 12.69 6.28 7.32
CA GLY A 35 12.10 7.19 8.30
C GLY A 35 12.11 6.70 9.75
N ALA A 36 12.49 5.44 10.04
CA ALA A 36 12.47 4.79 11.36
C ALA A 36 11.12 4.82 12.12
N GLU A 37 10.08 5.31 11.46
CA GLU A 37 8.77 5.60 12.03
C GLU A 37 7.73 4.52 11.68
N VAL A 38 8.11 3.44 11.00
CA VAL A 38 7.19 2.38 10.55
C VAL A 38 7.78 1.01 10.89
N GLU A 39 6.96 0.13 11.45
CA GLU A 39 7.32 -1.27 11.72
C GLU A 39 6.79 -2.15 10.59
N LEU A 40 7.67 -2.88 9.90
CA LEU A 40 7.25 -3.81 8.86
C LEU A 40 6.80 -5.14 9.48
N VAL A 41 5.62 -5.60 9.09
CA VAL A 41 5.04 -6.85 9.57
C VAL A 41 4.62 -7.77 8.41
N HIS A 42 4.37 -9.04 8.73
CA HIS A 42 3.84 -10.04 7.80
C HIS A 42 2.32 -10.17 7.96
N GLY A 43 1.64 -10.74 6.95
CA GLY A 43 0.18 -10.86 6.91
C GLY A 43 -0.44 -11.66 8.06
N ASP A 44 0.32 -12.55 8.71
CA ASP A 44 -0.16 -13.31 9.87
C ASP A 44 -0.04 -12.55 11.20
N SER A 45 0.54 -11.35 11.18
CA SER A 45 0.70 -10.46 12.34
C SER A 45 -0.34 -9.36 12.33
N TYR A 46 -0.60 -8.75 13.48
CA TYR A 46 -1.42 -7.52 13.54
C TYR A 46 -0.75 -6.37 12.76
N TYR A 47 -1.51 -5.70 11.91
CA TYR A 47 -1.10 -4.51 11.14
C TYR A 47 -2.16 -3.40 11.21
N ASP A 48 -1.70 -2.16 11.20
CA ASP A 48 -2.53 -0.96 11.17
C ASP A 48 -2.81 -0.51 9.72
N GLY A 49 -2.00 -0.97 8.76
CA GLY A 49 -2.15 -0.62 7.36
C GLY A 49 -1.44 -1.58 6.42
N VAL A 50 -1.80 -1.51 5.14
CA VAL A 50 -1.23 -2.30 4.06
C VAL A 50 -0.88 -1.41 2.88
N LEU A 51 0.32 -1.60 2.33
CA LEU A 51 0.71 -1.04 1.03
C LEU A 51 0.99 -2.20 0.08
N ALA A 52 0.17 -2.33 -0.96
CA ALA A 52 0.22 -3.46 -1.88
C ALA A 52 0.44 -3.00 -3.34
N CYS A 53 1.38 -3.65 -4.03
CA CYS A 53 1.65 -3.43 -5.44
C CYS A 53 1.39 -4.73 -6.24
N PHE A 54 0.29 -4.79 -6.98
CA PHE A 54 -0.12 -5.98 -7.72
C PHE A 54 0.26 -5.91 -9.21
N ALA A 55 0.37 -7.08 -9.84
CA ALA A 55 0.67 -7.15 -11.27
C ALA A 55 -0.50 -6.66 -12.14
N GLY A 56 -1.73 -6.77 -11.65
CA GLY A 56 -2.94 -6.37 -12.37
C GLY A 56 -4.21 -6.40 -11.52
N PRO A 57 -5.35 -6.03 -12.09
CA PRO A 57 -6.61 -5.88 -11.35
C PRO A 57 -7.15 -7.19 -10.78
N THR A 58 -6.89 -8.34 -11.40
CA THR A 58 -7.36 -9.65 -10.90
C THR A 58 -6.78 -9.98 -9.53
N GLU A 59 -5.53 -9.61 -9.26
CA GLU A 59 -4.92 -9.79 -7.93
C GLU A 59 -5.55 -8.86 -6.89
N VAL A 60 -5.89 -7.61 -7.29
CA VAL A 60 -6.61 -6.66 -6.45
C VAL A 60 -7.95 -7.24 -6.01
N GLU A 61 -8.74 -7.73 -6.96
CA GLU A 61 -10.07 -8.32 -6.72
C GLU A 61 -10.00 -9.54 -5.80
N ALA A 62 -8.92 -10.33 -5.88
CA ALA A 62 -8.73 -11.51 -5.04
C ALA A 62 -8.25 -11.17 -3.61
N MET A 63 -7.38 -10.17 -3.47
CA MET A 63 -6.67 -9.88 -2.23
C MET A 63 -7.33 -8.80 -1.38
N VAL A 64 -7.84 -7.72 -1.98
CA VAL A 64 -8.41 -6.58 -1.23
C VAL A 64 -9.54 -6.99 -0.30
N PRO A 65 -10.52 -7.82 -0.69
CA PRO A 65 -11.59 -8.23 0.23
C PRO A 65 -11.07 -9.00 1.46
N ARG A 66 -9.97 -9.74 1.32
CA ARG A 66 -9.36 -10.50 2.43
C ARG A 66 -8.62 -9.55 3.36
N ILE A 67 -7.82 -8.64 2.79
CA ILE A 67 -7.10 -7.61 3.56
C ILE A 67 -8.10 -6.76 4.35
N LEU A 68 -9.16 -6.27 3.72
CA LEU A 68 -10.16 -5.43 4.38
C LEU A 68 -10.93 -6.16 5.49
N ALA A 69 -11.06 -7.49 5.41
CA ALA A 69 -11.73 -8.27 6.46
C ALA A 69 -10.90 -8.36 7.76
N GLU A 70 -9.58 -8.21 7.66
CA GLU A 70 -8.64 -8.29 8.77
C GLU A 70 -8.13 -6.91 9.22
N LEU A 71 -8.23 -5.91 8.34
CA LEU A 71 -7.81 -4.54 8.60
C LEU A 71 -8.68 -3.91 9.70
N PRO A 72 -8.09 -3.17 10.65
CA PRO A 72 -8.88 -2.41 11.62
C PRO A 72 -9.78 -1.38 10.90
N PRO A 73 -10.90 -0.95 11.52
CA PRO A 73 -11.86 -0.03 10.89
C PRO A 73 -11.25 1.29 10.39
N ASP A 74 -10.24 1.81 11.10
CA ASP A 74 -9.50 3.03 10.73
C ASP A 74 -8.16 2.72 10.03
N GLY A 75 -7.97 1.46 9.63
CA GLY A 75 -6.75 1.01 8.98
C GLY A 75 -6.62 1.52 7.56
N LEU A 76 -5.38 1.68 7.13
CA LEU A 76 -5.07 2.34 5.87
C LEU A 76 -4.66 1.32 4.80
N LEU A 77 -5.35 1.32 3.66
CA LEU A 77 -5.06 0.44 2.54
C LEU A 77 -4.66 1.26 1.30
N TRP A 78 -3.40 1.15 0.90
CA TRP A 78 -2.91 1.64 -0.39
C TRP A 78 -2.73 0.49 -1.36
N VAL A 79 -3.36 0.60 -2.53
CA VAL A 79 -3.21 -0.38 -3.61
C VAL A 79 -2.73 0.32 -4.87
N ALA A 80 -1.64 -0.19 -5.42
CA ALA A 80 -1.18 0.11 -6.76
C ALA A 80 -1.19 -1.17 -7.59
N TYR A 81 -1.44 -1.04 -8.89
CA TYR A 81 -1.23 -2.13 -9.84
C TYR A 81 -0.80 -1.59 -11.18
N ARG A 82 -0.09 -2.40 -11.96
CA ARG A 82 0.28 -2.00 -13.31
C ARG A 82 -0.98 -1.90 -14.17
N LYS A 83 -1.18 -0.72 -14.76
CA LYS A 83 -2.20 -0.56 -15.79
C LYS A 83 -1.76 -1.34 -17.03
N GLY A 84 -2.65 -2.18 -17.56
CA GLY A 84 -2.49 -2.74 -18.92
C GLY A 84 -2.53 -1.64 -19.98
N GLU A 85 -2.24 -1.97 -21.24
CA GLU A 85 -2.18 -1.00 -22.34
C GLU A 85 -3.43 -0.09 -22.40
N ALA A 86 -4.63 -0.68 -22.31
CA ALA A 86 -5.89 0.07 -22.29
C ALA A 86 -6.05 1.00 -21.06
N GLY A 87 -5.46 0.64 -19.91
CA GLY A 87 -5.49 1.48 -18.70
C GLY A 87 -4.43 2.58 -18.69
N LYS A 88 -3.34 2.43 -19.44
CA LYS A 88 -2.37 3.52 -19.65
C LYS A 88 -2.97 4.64 -20.48
N GLU A 89 -3.79 4.31 -21.47
CA GLU A 89 -4.54 5.26 -22.30
C GLU A 89 -5.76 5.85 -21.58
N ALA A 90 -6.50 5.02 -20.82
CA ALA A 90 -7.62 5.46 -20.00
C ALA A 90 -7.14 5.93 -18.61
N GLY A 91 -6.74 7.20 -18.51
CA GLY A 91 -6.42 7.82 -17.22
C GLY A 91 -7.56 7.67 -16.20
N LEU A 92 -7.38 6.74 -15.25
CA LEU A 92 -8.27 6.41 -14.11
C LEU A 92 -9.63 5.83 -14.55
N THR A 93 -9.81 4.52 -14.38
CA THR A 93 -11.14 3.91 -14.44
C THR A 93 -11.45 3.21 -13.12
N ARG A 94 -12.59 3.62 -12.56
CA ARG A 94 -13.29 3.17 -11.34
C ARG A 94 -12.81 3.75 -10.01
N ASP A 95 -13.35 4.93 -9.72
CA ASP A 95 -13.80 5.28 -8.38
C ASP A 95 -15.17 4.60 -8.17
N LEU A 96 -15.25 3.66 -7.25
CA LEU A 96 -16.50 3.05 -6.79
C LEU A 96 -16.59 3.41 -5.31
N GLY A 97 -17.04 4.63 -5.05
CA GLY A 97 -17.38 5.10 -3.71
C GLY A 97 -18.51 4.29 -3.09
#